data_AF-A0A3Q3LLF1-F1
#
_entry.id   AF-A0A3Q3LLF1-F1
#
_cell.length_a   1.000
_cell.length_b   1.000
_cell.length_c   1.000
_cell.angle_alpha   90.00
_cell.angle_beta   90.00
_cell.angle_gamma   90.00
#
_symmetry.space_group_name_H-M   'P 1'
#
loop_
_entity.id
_entity.type
_entity.pdbx_description
1 polymer ?
#
loop_
_entity_poly.entity_id
_entity_poly.type
_entity_poly.pdbx_seq_one_letter_code
_entity_poly.pdbx_strand_id
1 'polypeptide(L)'
;NNETSHVVSVVLSVPQDKVDSGAESVQLPCRALVNLLQVSTVKWTDWENRKVHVYQDGSDRPEEQDEFYRNRTKMKKDLLKIGDFSLTLKHPTVRDRNTFTCRVYNREGRVLMEKDVKLWVKGQFKVFMLS
;
A
#
# COMPACT_ATOMS: atom_id res chain seq x y z
N ASN A 1 -12.85 -6.47 -49.07
CA ASN A 1 -11.95 -7.31 -48.25
C ASN A 1 -12.25 -6.99 -46.80
N ASN A 2 -13.06 -7.84 -46.17
CA ASN A 2 -13.65 -7.59 -44.86
C ASN A 2 -12.69 -8.11 -43.78
N GLU A 3 -11.90 -7.23 -43.18
CA GLU A 3 -11.08 -7.59 -42.03
C GLU A 3 -11.95 -7.59 -40.77
N THR A 4 -12.39 -8.77 -40.37
CA THR A 4 -12.99 -9.01 -39.06
C THR A 4 -11.91 -8.81 -38.00
N SER A 5 -11.93 -7.67 -37.31
CA SER A 5 -11.07 -7.44 -36.15
C SER A 5 -11.52 -8.36 -35.01
N HIS A 6 -10.74 -9.42 -34.78
CA HIS A 6 -10.91 -10.27 -33.61
C HIS A 6 -10.26 -9.57 -32.41
N VAL A 7 -11.08 -8.90 -31.59
CA VAL A 7 -10.64 -8.36 -30.31
C VAL A 7 -10.43 -9.52 -29.35
N VAL A 8 -9.22 -10.06 -29.33
CA VAL A 8 -8.81 -11.04 -28.31
C VAL A 8 -8.60 -10.29 -27.01
N SER A 9 -9.59 -10.37 -26.12
CA SER A 9 -9.49 -9.84 -24.77
C SER A 9 -8.62 -10.79 -23.93
N VAL A 10 -7.33 -10.54 -23.89
CA VAL A 10 -6.41 -11.26 -22.99
C VAL A 10 -6.65 -10.75 -21.57
N VAL A 11 -7.37 -11.52 -20.76
CA VAL A 11 -7.46 -11.26 -19.32
C VAL A 11 -6.15 -11.72 -18.69
N LEU A 12 -5.17 -10.81 -18.62
CA LEU A 12 -3.95 -11.00 -17.86
C LEU A 12 -4.30 -11.00 -16.38
N SER A 13 -4.32 -12.18 -15.75
CA SER A 13 -4.28 -12.29 -14.29
C SER A 13 -2.93 -11.74 -13.79
N VAL A 14 -2.90 -10.45 -13.42
CA VAL A 14 -1.70 -9.80 -12.89
C VAL A 14 -1.47 -10.30 -11.46
N PRO A 15 -0.24 -10.70 -11.06
CA PRO A 15 0.10 -10.87 -9.65
C PRO A 15 -0.27 -9.58 -8.92
N GLN A 16 -0.82 -9.65 -7.70
CA GLN A 16 -1.33 -8.50 -6.94
C GLN A 16 -0.34 -7.32 -6.73
N ASP A 17 0.90 -7.44 -7.21
CA ASP A 17 2.04 -6.59 -6.91
C ASP A 17 2.41 -5.59 -8.03
N LYS A 18 1.75 -5.60 -9.19
CA LYS A 18 2.10 -4.70 -10.31
C LYS A 18 1.01 -3.65 -10.55
N VAL A 19 1.33 -2.40 -10.28
CA VAL A 19 0.46 -1.24 -10.49
C VAL A 19 1.03 -0.35 -11.57
N ASP A 20 0.17 0.17 -12.44
CA ASP A 20 0.60 1.13 -13.46
C ASP A 20 0.78 2.53 -12.85
N SER A 21 1.83 3.24 -13.25
CA SER A 21 2.01 4.65 -12.91
C SER A 21 0.80 5.44 -13.41
N GLY A 22 0.18 6.21 -12.51
CA GLY A 22 -1.07 6.92 -12.80
C GLY A 22 -2.33 6.26 -12.24
N ALA A 23 -2.22 5.10 -11.58
CA ALA A 23 -3.34 4.54 -10.80
C ALA A 23 -3.80 5.52 -9.70
N GLU A 24 -5.10 5.50 -9.39
CA GLU A 24 -5.65 6.36 -8.33
C GLU A 24 -5.16 5.90 -6.94
N SER A 25 -5.14 4.59 -6.70
CA SER A 25 -4.62 4.01 -5.47
C SER A 25 -4.24 2.54 -5.61
N VAL A 26 -3.47 2.04 -4.64
CA VAL A 26 -3.13 0.63 -4.44
C VAL A 26 -3.34 0.28 -2.96
N GLN A 27 -3.78 -0.95 -2.70
CA GLN A 27 -3.86 -1.48 -1.34
C GLN A 27 -2.68 -2.42 -1.07
N LEU A 28 -1.92 -2.15 -0.01
CA LEU A 28 -0.85 -2.99 0.51
C LEU A 28 -1.41 -3.90 1.62
N PRO A 29 -1.51 -5.23 1.40
CA PRO A 29 -2.24 -6.11 2.30
C PRO A 29 -1.46 -6.44 3.59
N CYS A 30 -2.05 -6.14 4.74
CA CYS A 30 -1.52 -6.53 6.06
C CYS A 30 -2.66 -7.02 6.96
N ARG A 31 -2.84 -8.34 7.06
CA ARG A 31 -3.80 -8.96 7.98
C ARG A 31 -3.04 -9.72 9.05
N ALA A 32 -3.47 -9.59 10.30
CA ALA A 32 -2.85 -10.28 11.42
C ALA A 32 -3.85 -11.15 12.17
N LEU A 33 -3.42 -12.35 12.54
CA LEU A 33 -4.11 -13.21 13.49
C LEU A 33 -3.52 -12.96 14.88
N VAL A 34 -3.80 -11.78 15.45
CA VAL A 34 -3.31 -11.37 16.77
C VAL A 34 -4.48 -11.07 17.70
N ASN A 35 -4.24 -11.07 19.01
CA ASN A 35 -5.22 -10.57 19.97
C ASN A 35 -5.38 -9.05 19.77
N LEU A 36 -6.46 -8.65 19.09
CA LEU A 36 -6.74 -7.26 18.73
C LEU A 36 -6.88 -6.33 19.95
N LEU A 37 -7.24 -6.89 21.13
CA LEU A 37 -7.30 -6.12 22.39
C LEU A 37 -5.93 -5.64 22.88
N GLN A 38 -4.85 -6.28 22.43
CA GLN A 38 -3.49 -5.89 22.81
C GLN A 38 -2.89 -4.86 21.85
N VAL A 39 -3.47 -4.67 20.66
CA VAL A 39 -2.93 -3.77 19.64
C VAL A 39 -3.08 -2.32 20.07
N SER A 40 -1.96 -1.59 20.14
CA SER A 40 -1.94 -0.16 20.43
C SER A 40 -1.53 0.66 19.21
N THR A 41 -0.58 0.14 18.43
CA THR A 41 0.10 0.90 17.39
C THR A 41 0.28 0.04 16.15
N VAL A 42 0.02 0.63 14.99
CA VAL A 42 0.31 0.05 13.68
C VAL A 42 1.18 1.05 12.92
N LYS A 43 2.33 0.61 12.45
CA LYS A 43 3.25 1.43 11.66
C LYS A 43 3.47 0.78 10.31
N TRP A 44 3.40 1.60 9.27
CA TRP A 44 3.93 1.27 7.97
C TRP A 44 5.21 2.06 7.75
N THR A 45 6.28 1.38 7.36
CA THR A 45 7.53 2.00 6.93
C THR A 45 7.89 1.55 5.52
N ASP A 46 8.65 2.35 4.79
CA ASP A 46 9.26 1.90 3.55
C ASP A 46 10.67 1.36 3.79
N TRP A 47 11.36 0.99 2.71
CA TRP A 47 12.71 0.44 2.73
C TRP A 47 13.78 1.40 3.32
N GLU A 48 13.53 2.71 3.32
CA GLU A 48 14.39 3.73 3.94
C GLU A 48 14.03 3.97 5.42
N ASN A 49 13.11 3.17 5.97
CA ASN A 49 12.50 3.36 7.28
C ASN A 49 11.72 4.68 7.44
N ARG A 50 11.31 5.32 6.34
CA ARG A 50 10.41 6.48 6.41
C ARG A 50 9.06 6.03 6.93
N LYS A 51 8.46 6.80 7.82
CA LYS A 51 7.11 6.52 8.36
C LYS A 51 6.07 6.82 7.29
N VAL A 52 5.55 5.78 6.66
CA VAL A 52 4.53 5.86 5.60
C VAL A 52 3.17 6.16 6.21
N HIS A 53 2.82 5.47 7.29
CA HIS A 53 1.58 5.67 8.02
C HIS A 53 1.75 5.24 9.47
N VAL A 54 1.15 5.98 10.39
CA VAL A 54 1.14 5.66 11.81
C VAL A 54 -0.31 5.74 12.31
N TYR A 55 -0.80 4.64 12.85
CA TYR A 55 -2.05 4.56 13.59
C TYR A 55 -1.73 4.21 15.03
N GLN A 56 -2.19 5.03 15.97
CA GLN A 56 -1.86 4.87 17.38
C GLN A 56 -3.03 5.31 18.27
N ASP A 57 -3.35 4.45 19.24
CA ASP A 57 -4.35 4.72 20.28
C ASP A 57 -5.72 5.10 19.71
N GLY A 58 -6.13 4.41 18.63
CA GLY A 58 -7.44 4.58 18.03
C GLY A 58 -7.54 5.60 16.90
N SER A 59 -6.45 6.27 16.53
CA SER A 59 -6.46 7.30 15.48
C SER A 59 -5.20 7.33 14.63
N ASP A 60 -5.33 7.85 13.40
CA ASP A 60 -4.20 8.19 12.54
C ASP A 60 -3.34 9.31 13.18
N ARG A 61 -2.03 9.27 12.94
CA ARG A 61 -1.03 10.26 13.38
C ARG A 61 -0.34 10.89 12.16
N PRO A 62 -1.01 11.77 11.40
CA PRO A 62 -0.44 12.38 10.19
C PRO A 62 0.79 13.27 10.45
N GLU A 63 0.96 13.76 11.68
CA GLU A 63 2.13 14.51 12.15
C GLU A 63 3.40 13.66 12.20
N GLU A 64 3.25 12.35 12.44
CA GLU A 64 4.36 11.39 12.49
C GLU A 64 4.75 10.85 11.11
N GLN A 65 3.97 11.15 10.06
CA GLN A 65 4.25 10.69 8.71
C GLN A 65 5.36 11.51 8.05
N ASP A 66 6.21 10.83 7.30
CA ASP A 66 7.15 11.48 6.39
C ASP A 66 6.39 12.32 5.36
N GLU A 67 6.94 13.50 5.03
CA GLU A 67 6.31 14.46 4.12
C GLU A 67 6.00 13.85 2.75
N PHE A 68 6.80 12.89 2.29
CA PHE A 68 6.60 12.20 1.01
C PHE A 68 5.29 11.38 0.95
N TYR A 69 4.79 10.92 2.10
CA TYR A 69 3.58 10.09 2.21
C TYR A 69 2.37 10.82 2.78
N ARG A 70 2.58 12.01 3.36
CA ARG A 70 1.49 12.81 3.96
C ARG A 70 0.37 13.03 2.93
N ASN A 71 -0.88 12.86 3.37
CA ASN A 71 -2.11 12.94 2.56
C ASN A 71 -2.26 11.87 1.45
N ARG A 72 -1.27 10.98 1.27
CA ARG A 72 -1.31 9.89 0.28
C ARG A 72 -1.73 8.56 0.90
N THR A 73 -1.88 8.47 2.21
CA THR A 73 -2.11 7.19 2.89
C THR A 73 -3.41 7.16 3.70
N LYS A 74 -4.03 5.98 3.78
CA LYS A 74 -5.25 5.76 4.58
C LYS A 74 -5.37 4.30 4.99
N MET A 75 -5.79 4.06 6.24
CA MET A 75 -6.20 2.73 6.72
C MET A 75 -7.73 2.66 6.88
N LYS A 76 -8.27 1.44 7.03
CA LYS A 76 -9.70 1.24 7.30
C LYS A 76 -10.05 1.67 8.72
N LYS A 77 -11.17 2.35 8.92
CA LYS A 77 -11.58 2.84 10.25
C LYS A 77 -11.88 1.74 11.26
N ASP A 78 -12.29 0.57 10.77
CA ASP A 78 -12.65 -0.61 11.56
C ASP A 78 -11.52 -1.63 11.68
N LEU A 79 -10.27 -1.25 11.39
CA LEU A 79 -9.10 -2.14 11.37
C LEU A 79 -8.96 -3.01 12.64
N LEU A 80 -9.25 -2.46 13.83
CA LEU A 80 -9.18 -3.17 15.11
C LEU A 80 -10.35 -4.14 15.34
N LYS A 81 -11.44 -4.04 14.58
CA LYS A 81 -12.57 -4.98 14.65
C LYS A 81 -12.33 -6.20 13.77
N ILE A 82 -11.67 -6.01 12.62
CA ILE A 82 -11.52 -7.04 11.58
C ILE A 82 -10.09 -7.60 11.47
N GLY A 83 -9.10 -7.00 12.14
CA GLY A 83 -7.69 -7.41 12.06
C GLY A 83 -7.06 -7.14 10.69
N ASP A 84 -7.58 -6.16 9.95
CA ASP A 84 -7.11 -5.77 8.62
C ASP A 84 -6.41 -4.41 8.68
N PHE A 85 -5.09 -4.47 8.76
CA PHE A 85 -4.16 -3.35 8.86
C PHE A 85 -3.63 -2.91 7.49
N SER A 86 -4.32 -3.28 6.40
CA SER A 86 -3.92 -2.93 5.05
C SER A 86 -3.88 -1.43 4.83
N LEU A 87 -2.88 -0.97 4.10
CA LEU A 87 -2.68 0.44 3.77
C LEU A 87 -3.19 0.74 2.36
N THR A 88 -3.97 1.79 2.20
CA THR A 88 -4.25 2.36 0.87
C THR A 88 -3.25 3.47 0.60
N LEU A 89 -2.43 3.33 -0.44
CA LEU A 89 -1.53 4.36 -0.97
C LEU A 89 -2.16 4.98 -2.21
N LYS A 90 -2.36 6.30 -2.20
CA LYS A 90 -2.92 7.09 -3.29
C LYS A 90 -1.83 7.59 -4.22
N HIS A 91 -2.15 7.60 -5.51
CA HIS A 91 -1.29 8.08 -6.58
C HIS A 91 0.12 7.46 -6.49
N PRO A 92 0.25 6.12 -6.53
CA PRO A 92 1.55 5.47 -6.53
C PRO A 92 2.37 5.90 -7.76
N THR A 93 3.65 6.15 -7.51
CA THR A 93 4.64 6.59 -8.49
C THR A 93 5.78 5.58 -8.56
N VAL A 94 6.64 5.70 -9.57
CA VAL A 94 7.84 4.86 -9.69
C VAL A 94 8.79 4.99 -8.48
N ARG A 95 8.70 6.09 -7.70
CA ARG A 95 9.47 6.27 -6.46
C ARG A 95 8.97 5.40 -5.31
N ASP A 96 7.71 5.00 -5.35
CA ASP A 96 7.11 4.10 -4.37
C ASP A 96 7.43 2.61 -4.68
N ARG A 97 8.18 2.31 -5.74
CA ARG A 97 8.58 0.95 -6.10
C ARG A 97 9.61 0.42 -5.10
N ASN A 98 9.15 -0.11 -3.97
CA ASN A 98 9.99 -0.64 -2.90
C ASN A 98 9.24 -1.64 -2.01
N THR A 99 9.94 -2.15 -0.99
CA THR A 99 9.33 -2.91 0.10
C THR A 99 8.74 -1.95 1.13
N PHE A 100 7.51 -2.25 1.55
CA PHE A 100 6.82 -1.62 2.66
C PHE A 100 6.67 -2.63 3.79
N THR A 101 6.99 -2.24 5.01
CA THR A 101 6.89 -3.10 6.19
C THR A 101 5.75 -2.62 7.07
N CYS A 102 4.80 -3.50 7.33
CA CYS A 102 3.73 -3.34 8.31
C CYS A 102 4.18 -3.93 9.65
N ARG A 103 4.17 -3.14 10.73
CA ARG A 103 4.45 -3.59 12.09
C ARG A 103 3.28 -3.26 13.02
N VAL A 104 2.83 -4.25 13.77
CA VAL A 104 1.78 -4.14 14.78
C VAL A 104 2.40 -4.31 16.15
N TYR A 105 2.08 -3.41 17.08
CA TYR A 105 2.67 -3.39 18.42
C TYR A 105 1.59 -3.45 19.49
N ASN A 106 1.97 -4.00 20.65
CA ASN A 106 1.22 -3.81 21.87
C ASN A 106 1.62 -2.53 22.63
N ARG A 107 0.89 -2.23 23.70
CA ARG A 107 1.14 -1.04 24.56
C ARG A 107 2.53 -1.00 25.19
N GLU A 108 3.19 -2.15 25.35
CA GLU A 108 4.56 -2.25 25.87
C GLU A 108 5.62 -2.04 24.78
N GLY A 109 5.21 -1.78 23.54
CA GLY A 109 6.10 -1.64 22.38
C GLY A 109 6.62 -2.95 21.83
N ARG A 110 6.09 -4.11 22.26
CA ARG A 110 6.45 -5.41 21.68
C ARG A 110 5.80 -5.59 20.33
N VAL A 111 6.55 -6.09 19.36
CA VAL A 111 6.03 -6.45 18.04
C VAL A 111 5.13 -7.68 18.16
N LEU A 112 3.87 -7.52 17.82
CA LEU A 112 2.89 -8.60 17.73
C LEU A 112 2.91 -9.24 16.34
N MET A 113 3.21 -8.46 15.30
CA MET A 113 3.30 -8.92 13.92
C MET A 113 4.16 -7.98 13.09
N GLU A 114 4.89 -8.56 12.13
CA GLU A 114 5.61 -7.85 11.09
C GLU A 114 5.34 -8.51 9.74
N LYS A 115 5.12 -7.71 8.71
CA LYS A 115 4.92 -8.21 7.34
C LYS A 115 5.49 -7.25 6.31
N ASP A 116 6.31 -7.79 5.42
CA ASP A 116 6.79 -7.08 4.24
C ASP A 116 5.84 -7.25 3.05
N VAL A 117 5.64 -6.16 2.31
CA VAL A 117 4.85 -6.08 1.09
C VAL A 117 5.66 -5.36 0.03
N LYS A 118 5.92 -6.04 -1.08
CA LYS A 118 6.64 -5.44 -2.22
C LYS A 118 5.65 -4.75 -3.14
N LEU A 119 5.89 -3.48 -3.43
CA LEU A 119 5.13 -2.73 -4.43
C LEU A 119 5.97 -2.57 -5.70
N TRP A 120 5.42 -2.96 -6.85
CA TRP A 120 6.01 -2.70 -8.15
C TRP A 120 5.16 -1.72 -8.96
N VAL A 121 5.70 -0.54 -9.24
CA VAL A 121 5.04 0.46 -10.10
C VAL A 121 5.69 0.45 -11.49
N LYS A 122 4.90 0.18 -12.54
CA LYS A 122 5.35 0.27 -13.94
C LYS A 122 5.33 1.72 -14.40
N GLY A 123 6.44 2.23 -14.90
CA GLY A 123 6.48 3.55 -15.55
C GLY A 123 5.67 3.54 -16.85
N GLN A 124 4.89 4.58 -17.11
CA GLN A 124 4.33 4.84 -18.43
C GLN A 124 5.35 5.63 -19.26
N PHE A 125 5.92 5.01 -20.29
CA PHE A 125 6.66 5.72 -21.32
C PHE A 125 5.67 6.19 -22.39
N LYS A 126 5.36 7.50 -22.42
CA LYS A 126 4.71 8.09 -23.59
C LYS A 126 5.76 8.20 -24.69
N VAL A 127 5.69 7.34 -25.69
CA VAL A 127 6.44 7.51 -26.93
C VAL A 127 5.77 8.65 -27.69
N PHE A 128 6.41 9.82 -27.73
CA PHE A 128 5.99 10.89 -28.62
C PHE A 128 6.36 10.48 -30.05
N MET A 129 5.38 10.01 -30.82
CA MET A 129 5.51 9.93 -32.26
C MET A 129 5.51 11.38 -32.77
N LEU A 130 6.70 11.92 -33.04
CA LEU A 130 6.81 13.16 -33.80
C LEU A 130 6.30 12.85 -35.21
N SER A 131 5.19 13.47 -35.59
CA SER A 131 4.64 13.45 -36.95
C SER A 131 5.53 14.19 -37.93
#